data_AF-A0A6L7CTZ1-F1
#
_entry.id   AF-A0A6L7CTZ1-F1
#
_cell.length_a   1.000
_cell.length_b   1.000
_cell.length_c   1.000
_cell.angle_alpha   90.00
_cell.angle_beta   90.00
_cell.angle_gamma   90.00
#
_symmetry.space_group_name_H-M   'P 1'
#
loop_
_entity.id
_entity.type
_entity.pdbx_description
1 polymer ?
#
loop_
_entity_poly.entity_id
_entity_poly.type
_entity_poly.pdbx_seq_one_letter_code
_entity_poly.pdbx_strand_id
1 'polypeptide(L)'
;LTLTNGLIDTGFSRLTADGEWVNNPGNERTSLKGKLRGQKIDAAAEFFGVTTPIRQSSFNVDYDLHWRKAPWQPDEATLNGIIHTQLGKGEITEINTGHAGQLLRLLSVDALMRKLRFDFRDTFGEGFYFDSIRSTAWIKDGVMHTDDTLVDGLEADIAMKGSVNLVRRDLNMEAVVAPEISATVGVAAAFAVNPIVGAAVFAASKVLGPLWSKVSILRYHISGPLDDPQINEVLRQPRKEKAQ
;
A
#
# COMPACT_ATOMS: atom_id res chain seq x y z
N LEU A 1 -29.04 4.38 -16.63
CA LEU A 1 -28.78 2.94 -16.80
C LEU A 1 -28.36 2.39 -15.44
N THR A 2 -28.93 1.28 -15.00
CA THR A 2 -28.57 0.64 -13.72
C THR A 2 -27.96 -0.73 -13.99
N LEU A 3 -26.93 -1.08 -13.22
CA LEU A 3 -26.33 -2.40 -13.17
C LEU A 3 -26.65 -3.02 -11.81
N THR A 4 -27.14 -4.26 -11.81
CA THR A 4 -27.44 -5.00 -10.59
C THR A 4 -26.89 -6.41 -10.71
N ASN A 5 -26.22 -6.89 -9.66
CA ASN A 5 -25.59 -8.21 -9.63
C ASN A 5 -24.62 -8.46 -10.80
N GLY A 6 -23.91 -7.42 -11.26
CA GLY A 6 -22.87 -7.57 -12.27
C GLY A 6 -21.79 -8.53 -11.76
N LEU A 7 -21.36 -9.46 -12.62
CA LEU A 7 -20.34 -10.44 -12.30
C LEU A 7 -19.40 -10.61 -13.50
N ILE A 8 -18.11 -10.45 -13.25
CA ILE A 8 -17.03 -10.86 -14.16
C ILE A 8 -16.20 -11.88 -13.40
N ASP A 9 -16.06 -13.07 -13.97
CA ASP A 9 -15.21 -14.14 -13.43
C ASP A 9 -14.24 -14.57 -14.53
N THR A 10 -12.95 -14.29 -14.31
CA THR A 10 -11.89 -14.60 -15.25
C THR A 10 -11.17 -15.90 -14.91
N GLY A 11 -11.59 -16.61 -13.85
CA GLY A 11 -10.85 -17.71 -13.23
C GLY A 11 -9.67 -17.26 -12.36
N PHE A 12 -9.03 -16.14 -12.69
CA PHE A 12 -7.97 -15.51 -11.88
C PHE A 12 -8.53 -14.50 -10.88
N SER A 13 -9.63 -13.85 -11.25
CA SER A 13 -10.29 -12.81 -10.46
C SER A 13 -11.80 -12.88 -10.62
N ARG A 14 -12.51 -12.55 -9.55
CA ARG A 14 -13.96 -12.42 -9.51
C ARG A 14 -14.33 -11.01 -9.07
N LEU A 15 -14.97 -10.27 -9.97
CA LEU A 15 -15.46 -8.92 -9.76
C LEU A 15 -16.98 -8.93 -9.69
N THR A 16 -17.54 -8.43 -8.60
CA THR A 16 -18.97 -8.12 -8.50
C THR A 16 -19.19 -6.63 -8.61
N ALA A 17 -20.23 -6.17 -9.30
CA ALA A 17 -20.52 -4.75 -9.46
C ALA A 17 -22.02 -4.46 -9.44
N ASP A 18 -22.40 -3.47 -8.64
CA ASP A 18 -23.67 -2.77 -8.70
C ASP A 18 -23.39 -1.30 -9.03
N GLY A 19 -24.25 -0.66 -9.81
CA GLY A 19 -23.99 0.71 -10.18
C GLY A 19 -25.09 1.44 -10.92
N GLU A 20 -24.88 2.74 -11.05
CA GLU A 20 -25.73 3.65 -11.79
C GLU A 20 -24.87 4.47 -12.76
N TRP A 21 -25.34 4.61 -13.99
CA TRP A 21 -24.85 5.61 -14.92
C TRP A 21 -26.01 6.54 -15.29
N VAL A 22 -25.82 7.82 -14.96
CA VAL A 22 -26.71 8.91 -15.37
C VAL A 22 -26.04 9.60 -16.54
N ASN A 23 -26.68 9.55 -17.71
CA ASN A 23 -26.20 10.17 -18.94
C ASN A 23 -27.06 11.39 -19.27
N ASN A 24 -26.90 12.45 -18.48
CA ASN A 24 -27.54 13.72 -18.72
C ASN A 24 -26.49 14.73 -19.21
N PRO A 25 -26.75 15.50 -20.29
CA PRO A 25 -25.81 16.52 -20.76
C PRO A 25 -25.40 17.47 -19.62
N GLY A 26 -24.10 17.57 -19.36
CA GLY A 26 -23.53 18.42 -18.28
C GLY A 26 -23.64 17.85 -16.85
N ASN A 27 -24.27 16.70 -16.66
CA ASN A 27 -24.36 16.00 -15.37
C ASN A 27 -24.18 14.49 -15.54
N GLU A 28 -23.25 14.10 -16.41
CA GLU A 28 -22.88 12.71 -16.58
C GLU A 28 -22.17 12.23 -15.30
N ARG A 29 -22.63 11.10 -14.77
CA ARG A 29 -22.00 10.47 -13.60
C ARG A 29 -22.12 8.96 -13.65
N THR A 30 -21.07 8.30 -13.20
CA THR A 30 -21.07 6.87 -12.93
C THR A 30 -20.76 6.64 -11.46
N SER A 31 -21.50 5.71 -10.87
CA SER A 31 -21.24 5.16 -9.55
C SER A 31 -21.18 3.64 -9.66
N LEU A 32 -20.08 3.04 -9.22
CA LEU A 32 -19.89 1.60 -9.16
C LEU A 32 -19.44 1.22 -7.75
N LYS A 33 -20.09 0.21 -7.18
CA LYS A 33 -19.67 -0.41 -5.94
C LYS A 33 -19.62 -1.91 -6.09
N GLY A 34 -18.78 -2.56 -5.31
CA GLY A 34 -18.58 -3.97 -5.51
C GLY A 34 -17.38 -4.55 -4.77
N LYS A 35 -16.98 -5.73 -5.23
CA LYS A 35 -15.89 -6.50 -4.65
C LYS A 35 -15.07 -7.12 -5.76
N LEU A 36 -13.75 -7.09 -5.60
CA LEU A 36 -12.79 -7.71 -6.48
C LEU A 36 -11.96 -8.68 -5.65
N ARG A 37 -11.98 -9.97 -6.00
CA ARG A 37 -11.33 -11.04 -5.24
C ARG A 37 -10.57 -12.00 -6.12
N GLY A 38 -9.54 -12.64 -5.58
CA GLY A 38 -8.81 -13.69 -6.25
C GLY A 38 -7.79 -14.37 -5.34
N GLN A 39 -7.23 -15.47 -5.81
CA GLN A 39 -6.27 -16.27 -5.03
C GLN A 39 -4.81 -15.88 -5.26
N LYS A 40 -4.50 -15.30 -6.42
CA LYS A 40 -3.14 -14.89 -6.82
C LYS A 40 -3.20 -13.56 -7.55
N ILE A 41 -2.81 -12.49 -6.87
CA ILE A 41 -2.85 -11.12 -7.39
C ILE A 41 -1.98 -10.94 -8.63
N ASP A 42 -0.84 -11.64 -8.71
CA ASP A 42 0.06 -11.61 -9.85
C ASP A 42 -0.57 -12.22 -11.10
N ALA A 43 -1.24 -13.36 -10.97
CA ALA A 43 -1.96 -13.98 -12.09
C ALA A 43 -3.14 -13.10 -12.56
N ALA A 44 -3.86 -12.48 -11.61
CA ALA A 44 -4.95 -11.56 -11.93
C ALA A 44 -4.43 -10.29 -12.64
N ALA A 45 -3.35 -9.70 -12.15
CA ALA A 45 -2.75 -8.51 -12.73
C ALA A 45 -2.23 -8.79 -14.16
N GLU A 46 -1.54 -9.91 -14.36
CA GLU A 46 -1.02 -10.34 -15.66
C GLU A 46 -2.15 -10.52 -16.69
N PHE A 47 -3.28 -11.11 -16.29
CA PHE A 47 -4.46 -11.25 -17.17
C PHE A 47 -4.97 -9.89 -17.69
N PHE A 48 -4.89 -8.84 -16.87
CA PHE A 48 -5.28 -7.48 -17.25
C PHE A 48 -4.12 -6.64 -17.82
N GLY A 49 -2.95 -7.25 -18.06
CA GLY A 49 -1.77 -6.57 -18.61
C GLY A 49 -1.11 -5.59 -17.63
N VAL A 50 -1.32 -5.77 -16.32
CA VAL A 50 -0.75 -4.94 -15.25
C VAL A 50 0.39 -5.69 -14.58
N THR A 51 1.50 -5.00 -14.34
CA THR A 51 2.62 -5.56 -13.56
C THR A 51 2.48 -5.17 -12.10
N THR A 52 2.73 -6.12 -11.19
CA THR A 52 2.70 -5.89 -9.73
C THR A 52 3.95 -6.49 -9.07
N PRO A 53 4.54 -5.83 -8.05
CA PRO A 53 5.62 -6.41 -7.26
C PRO A 53 5.13 -7.52 -6.31
N ILE A 54 3.82 -7.58 -6.04
CA ILE A 54 3.21 -8.52 -5.10
C ILE A 54 2.91 -9.83 -5.82
N ARG A 55 3.41 -10.93 -5.27
CA ARG A 55 3.30 -12.28 -5.85
C ARG A 55 2.57 -13.22 -4.90
N GLN A 56 1.84 -14.19 -5.50
CA GLN A 56 1.23 -15.33 -4.82
C GLN A 56 0.25 -15.00 -3.67
N SER A 57 -0.17 -13.74 -3.56
CA SER A 57 -1.09 -13.29 -2.52
C SER A 57 -2.54 -13.34 -2.98
N SER A 58 -3.42 -13.87 -2.12
CA SER A 58 -4.86 -13.71 -2.30
C SER A 58 -5.26 -12.27 -2.01
N PHE A 59 -6.30 -11.78 -2.67
CA PHE A 59 -6.78 -10.41 -2.51
C PHE A 59 -8.28 -10.36 -2.33
N ASN A 60 -8.72 -9.43 -1.49
CA ASN A 60 -10.07 -8.93 -1.40
C ASN A 60 -10.04 -7.40 -1.42
N VAL A 61 -10.75 -6.82 -2.37
CA VAL A 61 -10.88 -5.38 -2.52
C VAL A 61 -12.36 -5.04 -2.54
N ASP A 62 -12.82 -4.31 -1.54
CA ASP A 62 -14.16 -3.74 -1.50
C ASP A 62 -14.07 -2.29 -1.97
N TYR A 63 -14.86 -1.89 -2.97
CA TYR A 63 -14.80 -0.56 -3.57
C TYR A 63 -16.18 0.08 -3.68
N ASP A 64 -16.22 1.40 -3.53
CA ASP A 64 -17.36 2.26 -3.86
C ASP A 64 -16.79 3.54 -4.49
N LEU A 65 -16.95 3.67 -5.80
CA LEU A 65 -16.28 4.65 -6.63
C LEU A 65 -17.28 5.42 -7.48
N HIS A 66 -17.01 6.69 -7.71
CA HIS A 66 -17.80 7.51 -8.61
C HIS A 66 -16.97 8.57 -9.33
N TRP A 67 -17.35 8.86 -10.57
CA TRP A 67 -16.68 9.85 -11.43
C TRP A 67 -17.69 10.48 -12.40
N ARG A 68 -17.30 11.57 -13.07
CA ARG A 68 -18.18 12.39 -13.93
C ARG A 68 -18.03 12.08 -15.42
N LYS A 69 -18.08 10.80 -15.77
CA LYS A 69 -18.01 10.30 -17.15
C LYS A 69 -18.65 8.93 -17.28
N ALA A 70 -18.69 8.40 -18.51
CA ALA A 70 -19.19 7.07 -18.82
C ALA A 70 -18.44 5.94 -18.07
N PRO A 71 -19.10 4.78 -17.82
CA PRO A 71 -18.51 3.67 -17.08
C PRO A 71 -17.22 3.07 -17.67
N TRP A 72 -17.06 3.15 -18.99
CA TRP A 72 -15.89 2.64 -19.72
C TRP A 72 -14.82 3.71 -19.98
N GLN A 73 -15.01 4.93 -19.46
CA GLN A 73 -14.03 6.02 -19.51
C GLN A 73 -13.92 6.68 -18.13
N PRO A 74 -13.35 5.99 -17.12
CA PRO A 74 -13.07 6.61 -15.83
C PRO A 74 -12.30 7.92 -16.01
N ASP A 75 -12.80 8.98 -15.36
CA ASP A 75 -12.14 10.28 -15.33
C ASP A 75 -11.45 10.44 -13.97
N GLU A 76 -10.13 10.25 -13.95
CA GLU A 76 -9.33 10.27 -12.73
C GLU A 76 -9.49 11.60 -11.97
N ALA A 77 -9.61 12.72 -12.67
CA ALA A 77 -9.70 14.05 -12.04
C ALA A 77 -11.00 14.26 -11.25
N THR A 78 -12.06 13.51 -11.58
CA THR A 78 -13.34 13.57 -10.88
C THR A 78 -13.61 12.32 -10.05
N LEU A 79 -12.65 11.40 -9.99
CA LEU A 79 -12.76 10.17 -9.23
C LEU A 79 -12.82 10.48 -7.74
N ASN A 80 -13.79 9.87 -7.09
CA ASN A 80 -14.05 9.98 -5.68
C ASN A 80 -14.53 8.60 -5.17
N GLY A 81 -14.32 8.31 -3.89
CA GLY A 81 -14.83 7.07 -3.30
C GLY A 81 -13.97 6.52 -2.19
N ILE A 82 -14.19 5.25 -1.88
CA ILE A 82 -13.45 4.49 -0.86
C ILE A 82 -13.09 3.11 -1.36
N ILE A 83 -11.91 2.65 -0.98
CA ILE A 83 -11.37 1.33 -1.30
C ILE A 83 -10.85 0.72 0.00
N HIS A 84 -11.28 -0.50 0.31
CA HIS A 84 -10.70 -1.32 1.35
C HIS A 84 -9.98 -2.48 0.70
N THR A 85 -8.71 -2.67 1.04
CA THR A 85 -7.87 -3.72 0.49
C THR A 85 -7.40 -4.64 1.60
N GLN A 86 -7.52 -5.94 1.37
CA GLN A 86 -6.87 -6.98 2.17
C GLN A 86 -6.15 -7.95 1.25
N LEU A 87 -4.87 -8.15 1.52
CA LEU A 87 -4.03 -9.16 0.90
C LEU A 87 -3.69 -10.21 1.95
N GLY A 88 -3.78 -11.48 1.57
CA GLY A 88 -3.31 -12.61 2.38
C GLY A 88 -1.81 -12.82 2.20
N LYS A 89 -1.30 -13.95 2.69
CA LYS A 89 0.13 -14.28 2.63
C LYS A 89 0.69 -14.17 1.22
N GLY A 90 1.87 -13.60 1.07
CA GLY A 90 2.54 -13.46 -0.22
C GLY A 90 3.95 -12.93 -0.10
N GLU A 91 4.49 -12.47 -1.23
CA GLU A 91 5.84 -11.93 -1.31
C GLU A 91 5.85 -10.65 -2.13
N ILE A 92 6.57 -9.63 -1.66
CA ILE A 92 6.91 -8.44 -2.40
C ILE A 92 8.30 -8.67 -3.01
N THR A 93 8.35 -8.73 -4.33
CA THR A 93 9.59 -8.96 -5.10
C THR A 93 9.99 -7.70 -5.86
N GLU A 94 11.29 -7.55 -6.13
CA GLU A 94 11.74 -6.50 -7.03
C GLU A 94 11.21 -6.75 -8.44
N ILE A 95 10.65 -5.72 -9.09
CA ILE A 95 10.23 -5.85 -10.47
C ILE A 95 11.47 -5.68 -11.35
N ASN A 96 12.14 -6.80 -11.63
CA ASN A 96 13.23 -6.84 -12.60
C ASN A 96 12.62 -6.68 -14.02
N THR A 97 12.36 -5.44 -14.42
CA THR A 97 11.81 -5.06 -15.74
C THR A 97 12.90 -5.21 -16.80
N GLY A 98 13.28 -6.45 -17.09
CA GLY A 98 14.05 -6.77 -18.28
C GLY A 98 13.22 -6.41 -19.51
N HIS A 99 13.54 -5.29 -20.17
CA HIS A 99 13.20 -4.83 -21.53
C HIS A 99 11.86 -5.23 -22.20
N ALA A 100 10.82 -5.62 -21.47
CA ALA A 100 9.50 -5.94 -22.02
C ALA A 100 8.41 -5.29 -21.17
N GLY A 101 7.66 -4.37 -21.78
CA GLY A 101 6.39 -3.86 -21.24
C GLY A 101 6.50 -2.56 -20.44
N GLN A 102 6.61 -1.44 -21.15
CA GLN A 102 6.60 -0.06 -20.60
C GLN A 102 5.21 0.42 -20.17
N LEU A 103 4.31 -0.47 -19.73
CA LEU A 103 2.93 -0.10 -19.41
C LEU A 103 2.61 -0.47 -17.96
N LEU A 104 2.41 0.60 -17.18
CA LEU A 104 1.96 0.64 -15.79
C LEU A 104 2.97 0.10 -14.76
N ARG A 105 3.93 0.97 -14.40
CA ARG A 105 4.86 0.75 -13.29
C ARG A 105 4.24 1.31 -12.00
N LEU A 106 3.68 0.44 -11.17
CA LEU A 106 3.28 0.81 -9.81
C LEU A 106 4.52 0.77 -8.91
N LEU A 107 5.29 1.86 -8.86
CA LEU A 107 6.59 1.87 -8.19
C LEU A 107 6.60 2.83 -7.00
N SER A 108 6.54 2.26 -5.80
CA SER A 108 7.00 2.85 -4.54
C SER A 108 7.44 1.78 -3.57
N VAL A 109 6.69 0.69 -3.55
CA VAL A 109 7.00 -0.50 -2.78
C VAL A 109 8.34 -1.11 -3.22
N ASP A 110 8.57 -1.31 -4.51
CA ASP A 110 9.81 -1.90 -5.04
C ASP A 110 11.06 -1.05 -4.72
N ALA A 111 10.96 0.27 -4.88
CA ALA A 111 12.02 1.19 -4.50
C ALA A 111 12.28 1.16 -2.97
N LEU A 112 11.21 1.06 -2.16
CA LEU A 112 11.32 0.94 -0.71
C LEU A 112 12.02 -0.36 -0.34
N MET A 113 11.64 -1.46 -0.99
CA MET A 113 12.23 -2.78 -0.76
C MET A 113 13.71 -2.82 -1.10
N ARG A 114 14.12 -2.25 -2.24
CA ARG A 114 15.55 -2.12 -2.60
C ARG A 114 16.36 -1.41 -1.52
N LYS A 115 15.81 -0.32 -0.96
CA LYS A 115 16.48 0.45 0.08
C LYS A 115 16.54 -0.32 1.41
N LEU A 116 15.45 -0.96 1.80
CA LEU A 116 15.41 -1.82 2.99
C LEU A 116 16.42 -2.96 2.91
N ARG A 117 16.52 -3.65 1.77
CA ARG A 117 17.56 -4.67 1.53
C ARG A 117 18.96 -4.11 1.68
N PHE A 118 19.21 -2.90 1.16
CA PHE A 118 20.51 -2.25 1.29
C PHE A 118 20.85 -1.92 2.75
N ASP A 119 19.87 -1.45 3.52
CA ASP A 119 20.03 -1.08 4.94
C ASP A 119 20.10 -2.32 5.87
N PHE A 120 19.56 -3.47 5.43
CA PHE A 120 19.44 -4.71 6.22
C PHE A 120 19.87 -5.98 5.47
N ARG A 121 21.04 -5.93 4.83
CA ARG A 121 21.55 -7.04 3.99
C ARG A 121 21.64 -8.40 4.70
N ASP A 122 21.80 -8.40 6.03
CA ASP A 122 21.91 -9.61 6.85
C ASP A 122 20.54 -10.19 7.27
N THR A 123 19.42 -9.53 6.95
CA THR A 123 18.07 -9.91 7.41
C THR A 123 17.08 -10.10 6.25
N PHE A 124 17.25 -9.42 5.12
CA PHE A 124 16.33 -9.50 3.97
C PHE A 124 16.84 -10.44 2.86
N GLY A 125 15.99 -11.37 2.41
CA GLY A 125 16.26 -12.29 1.29
C GLY A 125 16.11 -11.66 -0.11
N GLU A 126 15.86 -12.50 -1.14
CA GLU A 126 15.63 -12.05 -2.53
C GLU A 126 14.28 -11.32 -2.73
N GLY A 127 13.35 -11.49 -1.79
CA GLY A 127 12.11 -10.74 -1.68
C GLY A 127 11.69 -10.56 -0.22
N PHE A 128 10.53 -9.97 0.01
CA PHE A 128 9.99 -9.68 1.33
C PHE A 128 8.67 -10.38 1.54
N TYR A 129 8.67 -11.34 2.46
CA TYR A 129 7.52 -12.17 2.73
C TYR A 129 6.60 -11.46 3.71
N PHE A 130 5.30 -11.62 3.52
CA PHE A 130 4.31 -11.03 4.39
C PHE A 130 3.15 -11.98 4.62
N ASP A 131 2.54 -11.85 5.79
CA ASP A 131 1.36 -12.60 6.19
C ASP A 131 0.06 -11.88 5.81
N SER A 132 0.07 -10.53 5.87
CA SER A 132 -1.06 -9.74 5.36
C SER A 132 -0.68 -8.30 4.98
N ILE A 133 -1.46 -7.72 4.07
CA ILE A 133 -1.48 -6.26 3.85
C ILE A 133 -2.91 -5.78 3.99
N ARG A 134 -3.12 -4.71 4.76
CA ARG A 134 -4.43 -4.07 4.93
C ARG A 134 -4.32 -2.58 4.70
N SER A 135 -5.31 -2.00 4.04
CA SER A 135 -5.35 -0.56 3.76
C SER A 135 -6.78 -0.09 3.54
N THR A 136 -7.10 1.06 4.10
CA THR A 136 -8.26 1.86 3.72
C THR A 136 -7.75 3.07 2.96
N ALA A 137 -8.35 3.32 1.79
CA ALA A 137 -8.03 4.48 0.98
C ALA A 137 -9.30 5.23 0.61
N TRP A 138 -9.29 6.55 0.77
CA TRP A 138 -10.34 7.42 0.25
C TRP A 138 -9.79 8.27 -0.89
N ILE A 139 -10.60 8.46 -1.92
CA ILE A 139 -10.25 9.24 -3.10
C ILE A 139 -11.12 10.48 -3.11
N LYS A 140 -10.47 11.63 -3.31
CA LYS A 140 -11.14 12.90 -3.56
C LYS A 140 -10.52 13.61 -4.73
N ASP A 141 -11.33 13.90 -5.74
CA ASP A 141 -10.93 14.65 -6.94
C ASP A 141 -9.61 14.13 -7.55
N GLY A 142 -9.49 12.80 -7.65
CA GLY A 142 -8.32 12.11 -8.19
C GLY A 142 -7.12 12.02 -7.25
N VAL A 143 -7.23 12.45 -5.99
CA VAL A 143 -6.20 12.27 -4.97
C VAL A 143 -6.63 11.19 -3.99
N MET A 144 -5.91 10.09 -3.99
CA MET A 144 -6.09 8.98 -3.06
C MET A 144 -5.29 9.25 -1.78
N HIS A 145 -5.88 8.95 -0.62
CA HIS A 145 -5.27 9.11 0.69
C HIS A 145 -5.44 7.83 1.50
N THR A 146 -4.47 7.54 2.36
CA THR A 146 -4.53 6.44 3.34
C THR A 146 -3.78 6.85 4.60
N ASP A 147 -4.23 6.39 5.75
CA ASP A 147 -3.62 6.62 7.07
C ASP A 147 -3.32 5.32 7.84
N ASP A 148 -3.79 4.18 7.34
CA ASP A 148 -3.84 2.90 8.05
C ASP A 148 -3.26 1.74 7.23
N THR A 149 -2.44 2.02 6.23
CA THR A 149 -1.82 0.94 5.45
C THR A 149 -0.82 0.19 6.32
N LEU A 150 -1.03 -1.11 6.51
CA LEU A 150 -0.20 -1.98 7.33
C LEU A 150 0.19 -3.23 6.55
N VAL A 151 1.48 -3.56 6.59
CA VAL A 151 2.07 -4.81 6.11
C VAL A 151 2.61 -5.56 7.31
N ASP A 152 2.07 -6.73 7.54
CA ASP A 152 2.50 -7.70 8.54
C ASP A 152 3.52 -8.61 7.86
N GLY A 153 4.81 -8.30 8.02
CA GLY A 153 5.92 -8.88 7.27
C GLY A 153 6.74 -9.86 8.10
N LEU A 154 7.30 -10.87 7.46
CA LEU A 154 8.14 -11.86 8.12
C LEU A 154 9.44 -11.24 8.66
N GLU A 155 10.06 -10.35 7.89
CA GLU A 155 11.31 -9.69 8.29
C GLU A 155 11.06 -8.37 9.03
N ALA A 156 9.93 -7.71 8.78
CA ALA A 156 9.57 -6.42 9.38
C ALA A 156 8.09 -6.08 9.23
N ASP A 157 7.53 -5.40 10.23
CA ASP A 157 6.26 -4.71 10.10
C ASP A 157 6.46 -3.36 9.40
N ILE A 158 5.57 -3.04 8.46
CA ILE A 158 5.59 -1.76 7.74
C ILE A 158 4.24 -1.08 7.89
N ALA A 159 4.26 0.16 8.36
CA ALA A 159 3.10 1.03 8.33
C ALA A 159 3.31 2.20 7.37
N MET A 160 2.30 2.54 6.59
CA MET A 160 2.34 3.62 5.61
C MET A 160 1.12 4.52 5.70
N LYS A 161 1.34 5.81 5.47
CA LYS A 161 0.30 6.82 5.32
C LYS A 161 0.73 7.88 4.32
N GLY A 162 -0.23 8.58 3.72
CA GLY A 162 0.05 9.68 2.81
C GLY A 162 -0.98 9.77 1.69
N SER A 163 -0.50 10.16 0.51
CA SER A 163 -1.35 10.39 -0.65
C SER A 163 -0.70 10.00 -1.96
N VAL A 164 -1.54 9.64 -2.93
CA VAL A 164 -1.19 9.44 -4.34
C VAL A 164 -2.11 10.32 -5.18
N ASN A 165 -1.54 11.21 -5.98
CA ASN A 165 -2.27 11.95 -6.99
C ASN A 165 -2.34 11.13 -8.27
N LEU A 166 -3.53 10.63 -8.62
CA LEU A 166 -3.74 9.78 -9.79
C LEU A 166 -3.55 10.58 -11.08
N VAL A 167 -4.04 11.82 -11.11
CA VAL A 167 -3.97 12.72 -12.27
C VAL A 167 -2.53 13.10 -12.62
N ARG A 168 -1.73 13.49 -11.62
CA ARG A 168 -0.32 13.86 -11.81
C ARG A 168 0.63 12.67 -11.78
N ARG A 169 0.12 11.49 -11.40
CA ARG A 169 0.92 10.26 -11.19
C ARG A 169 2.10 10.50 -10.25
N ASP A 170 1.84 11.18 -9.13
CA ASP A 170 2.83 11.40 -8.08
C ASP A 170 2.34 10.89 -6.73
N LEU A 171 3.28 10.63 -5.83
CA LEU A 171 2.99 10.19 -4.48
C LEU A 171 3.78 10.99 -3.45
N ASN A 172 3.25 10.99 -2.24
CA ASN A 172 3.86 11.54 -1.05
C ASN A 172 3.43 10.68 0.14
N MET A 173 4.30 9.77 0.55
CA MET A 173 4.04 8.75 1.56
C MET A 173 5.10 8.79 2.66
N GLU A 174 4.68 8.52 3.88
CA GLU A 174 5.54 8.22 5.01
C GLU A 174 5.44 6.73 5.31
N ALA A 175 6.59 6.07 5.46
CA ALA A 175 6.66 4.67 5.88
C ALA A 175 7.44 4.55 7.19
N VAL A 176 6.94 3.72 8.10
CA VAL A 176 7.61 3.34 9.34
C VAL A 176 7.87 1.84 9.26
N VAL A 177 9.13 1.46 9.37
CA VAL A 177 9.56 0.07 9.28
C VAL A 177 10.13 -0.36 10.61
N ALA A 178 9.52 -1.40 11.19
CA ALA A 178 9.91 -2.01 12.45
C ALA A 178 10.36 -3.44 12.17
N PRO A 179 11.67 -3.73 12.17
CA PRO A 179 12.16 -5.09 11.98
C PRO A 179 11.57 -6.05 13.02
N GLU A 180 11.23 -7.26 12.61
CA GLU A 180 10.84 -8.32 13.54
C GLU A 180 12.07 -8.72 14.37
N ILE A 181 12.15 -8.15 15.56
CA ILE A 181 13.03 -8.59 16.63
C ILE A 181 12.06 -8.92 17.74
N SER A 182 12.08 -10.14 18.28
CA SER A 182 11.12 -10.69 19.26
C SER A 182 10.52 -9.65 20.25
N ALA A 183 9.59 -8.83 19.77
CA ALA A 183 9.25 -7.58 20.43
C ALA A 183 8.16 -7.91 21.43
N THR A 184 8.30 -7.40 22.65
CA THR A 184 7.31 -7.64 23.70
C THR A 184 5.92 -7.19 23.24
N VAL A 185 4.92 -8.05 23.46
CA VAL A 185 3.51 -7.96 23.03
C VAL A 185 2.89 -6.55 23.04
N GLY A 186 3.30 -5.66 23.96
CA GLY A 186 2.75 -4.30 24.09
C GLY A 186 3.04 -3.33 22.93
N VAL A 187 4.18 -3.46 22.24
CA VAL A 187 4.54 -2.57 21.11
C VAL A 187 3.72 -2.92 19.87
N ALA A 188 3.64 -4.21 19.55
CA ALA A 188 2.87 -4.72 18.43
C ALA A 188 1.38 -4.31 18.55
N ALA A 189 0.81 -4.38 19.75
CA ALA A 189 -0.57 -3.96 20.00
C ALA A 189 -0.81 -2.46 19.72
N ALA A 190 0.09 -1.57 20.14
CA ALA A 190 -0.04 -0.13 19.89
C ALA A 190 0.21 0.23 18.42
N PHE A 191 1.16 -0.45 17.76
CA PHE A 191 1.47 -0.26 16.34
C PHE A 191 0.31 -0.69 15.44
N ALA A 192 -0.36 -1.80 15.78
CA ALA A 192 -1.55 -2.28 15.08
C ALA A 192 -2.75 -1.33 15.19
N VAL A 193 -2.84 -0.53 16.26
CA VAL A 193 -3.93 0.46 16.43
C VAL A 193 -3.59 1.78 15.73
N ASN A 194 -2.38 2.29 15.94
CA ASN A 194 -1.92 3.52 15.30
C ASN A 194 -0.39 3.50 15.21
N PRO A 195 0.20 3.41 14.01
CA PRO A 195 1.64 3.26 13.85
C PRO A 195 2.48 4.41 14.39
N ILE A 196 1.96 5.64 14.36
CA ILE A 196 2.63 6.82 14.93
C ILE A 196 2.68 6.71 16.45
N VAL A 197 1.54 6.36 17.07
CA VAL A 197 1.45 6.15 18.51
C VAL A 197 2.25 4.92 18.92
N GLY A 198 2.18 3.82 18.18
CA GLY A 198 2.97 2.61 18.40
C GLY A 198 4.47 2.89 18.38
N ALA A 199 4.94 3.64 17.38
CA ALA A 199 6.34 4.07 17.32
C ALA A 199 6.72 5.04 18.45
N ALA A 200 5.80 5.89 18.91
CA ALA A 200 6.03 6.79 20.05
C ALA A 200 6.03 6.04 21.40
N VAL A 201 5.13 5.09 21.60
CA VAL A 201 5.05 4.19 22.77
C VAL A 201 6.27 3.28 22.81
N PHE A 202 6.72 2.79 21.66
CA PHE A 202 8.00 2.09 21.51
C PHE A 202 9.16 2.95 22.00
N ALA A 203 9.26 4.21 21.54
CA ALA A 203 10.33 5.12 21.94
C ALA A 203 10.28 5.53 23.43
N ALA A 204 9.10 5.56 24.06
CA ALA A 204 8.91 5.97 25.45
C ALA A 204 9.18 4.85 26.48
N SER A 205 9.19 3.58 26.04
CA SER A 205 9.39 2.43 26.91
C SER A 205 10.81 2.42 27.49
N LYS A 206 10.95 2.61 28.80
CA LYS A 206 12.25 2.64 29.48
C LYS A 206 12.77 1.25 29.88
N VAL A 207 11.91 0.24 29.84
CA VAL A 207 12.13 -1.10 30.42
C VAL A 207 12.92 -2.03 29.48
N LEU A 208 12.96 -1.77 28.17
CA LEU A 208 13.78 -2.56 27.22
C LEU A 208 15.18 -1.96 26.99
N GLY A 209 15.68 -1.21 28.00
CA GLY A 209 16.96 -0.48 28.04
C GLY A 209 18.10 -1.02 27.16
N PRO A 210 18.47 -2.30 27.34
CA PRO A 210 19.58 -2.93 26.63
C PRO A 210 19.29 -3.31 25.16
N LEU A 211 18.03 -3.57 24.80
CA LEU A 211 17.60 -3.92 23.44
C LEU A 211 17.57 -2.69 22.52
N TRP A 212 17.33 -1.49 23.07
CA TRP A 212 17.24 -0.23 22.31
C TRP A 212 18.50 0.16 21.52
N SER A 213 19.66 -0.38 21.89
CA SER A 213 20.92 -0.11 21.18
C SER A 213 21.01 -0.79 19.80
N LYS A 214 20.11 -1.75 19.52
CA LYS A 214 20.15 -2.57 18.31
C LYS A 214 18.87 -2.50 17.45
N VAL A 215 17.77 -1.94 17.97
CA VAL A 215 16.50 -1.84 17.25
C VAL A 215 16.35 -0.45 16.62
N SER A 216 16.62 -0.35 15.32
CA SER A 216 16.41 0.89 14.57
C SER A 216 15.04 0.86 13.90
N ILE A 217 14.06 1.58 14.44
CA ILE A 217 12.84 1.91 13.68
C ILE A 217 13.27 2.87 12.57
N LEU A 218 13.05 2.49 11.32
CA LEU A 218 13.37 3.33 10.18
C LEU A 218 12.14 4.10 9.73
N ARG A 219 12.35 5.38 9.44
CA ARG A 219 11.32 6.27 8.91
C ARG A 219 11.74 6.70 7.53
N TYR A 220 10.88 6.46 6.56
CA TYR A 220 11.10 6.86 5.18
C TYR A 220 10.06 7.85 4.75
N HIS A 221 10.51 8.81 3.95
CA HIS A 221 9.68 9.69 3.17
C HIS A 221 9.85 9.29 1.70
N ILE A 222 8.76 8.87 1.09
CA ILE A 222 8.70 8.38 -0.28
C ILE A 222 7.92 9.44 -1.07
N SER A 223 8.52 10.05 -2.08
CA SER A 223 7.87 11.14 -2.82
C SER A 223 8.28 11.18 -4.28
N GLY A 224 7.49 11.88 -5.11
CA GLY A 224 7.80 12.09 -6.53
C GLY A 224 6.94 11.21 -7.45
N PRO A 225 7.38 11.00 -8.70
CA PRO A 225 6.62 10.23 -9.70
C PRO A 225 6.34 8.80 -9.23
N LEU A 226 5.14 8.30 -9.52
CA LEU A 226 4.72 6.93 -9.21
C LEU A 226 5.53 5.87 -9.98
N ASP A 227 6.16 6.24 -11.08
CA ASP A 227 6.99 5.33 -11.88
C ASP A 227 8.49 5.40 -11.47
N ASP A 228 8.91 6.38 -10.66
CA ASP A 228 10.29 6.54 -10.17
C ASP A 228 10.36 7.43 -8.90
N PRO A 229 9.93 6.91 -7.74
CA PRO A 229 9.87 7.70 -6.53
C PRO A 229 11.23 7.81 -5.84
N GLN A 230 11.41 8.93 -5.17
CA GLN A 230 12.56 9.22 -4.32
C GLN A 230 12.29 8.77 -2.89
N ILE A 231 13.24 8.06 -2.29
CA ILE A 231 13.10 7.51 -0.94
C ILE A 231 14.18 8.07 -0.04
N ASN A 232 13.77 8.93 0.88
CA ASN A 232 14.62 9.61 1.82
C ASN A 232 14.43 9.03 3.22
N GLU A 233 15.52 8.69 3.91
CA GLU A 233 15.43 8.33 5.32
C GLU A 233 15.25 9.62 6.12
N VAL A 234 14.14 9.72 6.87
CA VAL A 234 13.89 10.88 7.73
C VAL A 234 14.63 10.62 9.03
N LEU A 235 15.87 11.14 9.10
CA LEU A 235 16.81 11.19 10.23
C LEU A 235 16.49 10.26 11.42
N ARG A 236 17.40 9.31 11.68
CA ARG A 236 17.60 8.71 13.01
C ARG A 236 17.49 9.83 14.07
N GLN A 237 16.66 9.64 15.09
CA GLN A 237 16.85 10.39 16.33
C GLN A 237 17.81 9.58 17.22
N PRO A 238 19.14 9.79 17.15
CA PRO A 238 19.99 9.38 18.25
C PRO A 238 19.58 10.24 19.45
N ARG A 239 19.36 9.59 20.59
CA ARG A 239 19.07 10.27 21.85
C ARG A 239 20.18 11.29 22.14
N LYS A 240 19.80 12.54 22.45
CA LYS A 240 20.71 13.51 23.10
C LYS A 240 21.35 12.85 24.31
N GLU A 241 22.66 12.65 24.28
CA GLU A 241 23.42 12.28 25.45
C GLU A 241 23.13 13.31 26.55
N LYS A 242 22.70 12.83 27.71
CA LYS A 242 22.75 13.68 28.90
C LYS A 242 24.24 13.86 29.20
N ALA A 243 24.73 15.09 29.05
CA ALA A 243 26.00 15.52 29.60
C ALA A 243 26.04 15.15 31.10
N GLN A 244 27.21 14.65 31.50
CA GLN A 244 27.53 14.07 32.81
C GLN A 244 27.16 14.97 33.99
#